data_AF-A0A6J7DY61-F1
#
_entry.id   AF-A0A6J7DY61-F1
#
_cell.length_a   1.000
_cell.length_b   1.000
_cell.length_c   1.000
_cell.angle_alpha   90.00
_cell.angle_beta   90.00
_cell.angle_gamma   90.00
#
_symmetry.space_group_name_H-M   'P 1'
#
loop_
_entity.id
_entity.type
_entity.pdbx_description
1 polymer ?
#
loop_
_entity_poly.entity_id
_entity_poly.type
_entity_poly.pdbx_seq_one_letter_code
_entity_poly.pdbx_strand_id
1 'polypeptide(L)'
;MIAAELELDLEVFTGPFDLLLTLVLREEVDLLEVELADVVVSYLDVLEARGELDLEVATEFLVLIAALLELKSRLMLPRAEEDLLDDLEPGEAAEELVARMLEARRYRQAADYLQSRLADERGHHFRLAPPPAFLRRTTLDLSTAVYRPAQLGQAIGQLLRTPPPLDLRHVGAPRVNVSERLRHLRELLRRGVVSFDEAVAGADRMTVAVTLFALLELYKQGEATWAQEIAFGPIAITPAAIPAAELRVVGEAA
;
A
#
# COMPACT_ATOMS: atom_id res chain seq x y z
N MET A 1 36.29 -7.03 -1.39
CA MET A 1 36.26 -5.75 -2.12
C MET A 1 36.47 -6.04 -3.59
N ILE A 2 35.39 -6.38 -4.28
CA ILE A 2 35.33 -6.30 -5.72
C ILE A 2 34.36 -5.15 -5.94
N ALA A 3 34.89 -3.96 -6.16
CA ALA A 3 34.08 -2.90 -6.75
C ALA A 3 33.69 -3.45 -8.12
N ALA A 4 32.42 -3.82 -8.28
CA ALA A 4 31.89 -4.08 -9.61
C ALA A 4 31.95 -2.73 -10.33
N GLU A 5 32.93 -2.57 -11.23
CA GLU A 5 32.98 -1.48 -12.20
C GLU A 5 31.79 -1.70 -13.15
N LEU A 6 30.62 -1.23 -12.72
CA LEU A 6 29.40 -1.23 -13.51
C LEU A 6 29.47 -0.03 -14.45
N GLU A 7 29.78 -0.26 -15.73
CA GLU A 7 29.61 0.74 -16.79
C GLU A 7 28.11 0.95 -17.05
N LEU A 8 27.46 1.69 -16.15
CA LEU A 8 26.06 2.07 -16.26
C LEU A 8 25.95 3.36 -17.07
N ASP A 9 25.20 3.31 -18.16
CA ASP A 9 24.78 4.51 -18.88
C ASP A 9 23.70 5.23 -18.06
N LEU A 10 24.14 6.13 -17.18
CA LEU A 10 23.30 6.90 -16.27
C LEU A 10 22.39 7.91 -16.99
N GLU A 11 22.55 8.07 -18.30
CA GLU A 11 21.85 9.08 -19.09
C GLU A 11 20.37 8.77 -19.33
N VAL A 12 19.96 7.51 -19.17
CA VAL A 12 18.65 6.98 -19.61
C VAL A 12 17.62 6.92 -18.47
N PHE A 13 18.01 7.18 -17.23
CA PHE A 13 17.14 6.96 -16.07
C PHE A 13 16.32 8.18 -15.69
N THR A 14 15.02 7.97 -15.50
CA THR A 14 14.08 9.00 -15.04
C THR A 14 13.89 8.90 -13.52
N GLY A 15 14.96 9.11 -12.75
CA GLY A 15 14.95 9.19 -11.29
C GLY A 15 15.39 7.92 -10.53
N PRO A 16 15.41 7.99 -9.19
CA PRO A 16 16.05 7.00 -8.29
C PRO A 16 15.47 5.59 -8.39
N PHE A 17 14.15 5.50 -8.51
CA PHE A 17 13.44 4.22 -8.55
C PHE A 17 13.74 3.44 -9.83
N ASP A 18 13.85 4.12 -10.97
CA ASP A 18 14.12 3.48 -12.25
C ASP A 18 15.58 3.02 -12.37
N LEU A 19 16.50 3.84 -11.84
CA LEU A 19 17.91 3.47 -11.68
C LEU A 19 18.04 2.16 -10.90
N LEU A 20 17.49 2.10 -9.68
CA LEU A 20 17.60 0.91 -8.86
C LEU A 20 16.87 -0.29 -9.43
N LEU A 21 15.66 -0.09 -9.95
CA LEU A 21 14.90 -1.20 -10.54
C LEU A 21 15.68 -1.80 -11.72
N THR A 22 16.41 -0.97 -12.46
CA THR A 22 17.29 -1.46 -13.53
C THR A 22 18.49 -2.23 -12.98
N LEU A 23 19.15 -1.75 -11.92
CA LEU A 23 20.24 -2.49 -11.27
C LEU A 23 19.78 -3.88 -10.80
N VAL A 24 18.59 -3.95 -10.22
CA VAL A 24 18.03 -5.21 -9.70
C VAL A 24 17.55 -6.14 -10.80
N LEU A 25 16.76 -5.63 -11.75
CA LEU A 25 16.10 -6.46 -12.74
C LEU A 25 16.94 -6.77 -13.97
N ARG A 26 17.83 -5.84 -14.38
CA ARG A 26 18.60 -5.95 -15.62
C ARG A 26 20.01 -6.47 -15.38
N GLU A 27 20.63 -6.05 -14.28
CA GLU A 27 22.00 -6.46 -13.93
C GLU A 27 22.04 -7.58 -12.88
N GLU A 28 20.87 -8.05 -12.43
CA GLU A 28 20.70 -9.14 -11.45
C GLU A 28 21.53 -8.93 -10.18
N VAL A 29 21.74 -7.66 -9.78
CA VAL A 29 22.57 -7.34 -8.63
C VAL A 29 21.74 -7.34 -7.36
N ASP A 30 22.27 -7.95 -6.30
CA ASP A 30 21.67 -7.91 -4.97
C ASP A 30 21.77 -6.47 -4.40
N LEU A 31 20.60 -5.85 -4.16
CA LEU A 31 20.48 -4.53 -3.53
C LEU A 31 21.30 -4.39 -2.25
N LEU A 32 21.50 -5.49 -1.52
CA LEU A 32 22.17 -5.51 -0.23
C LEU A 32 23.70 -5.48 -0.37
N GLU A 33 24.21 -6.00 -1.48
CA GLU A 33 25.63 -6.08 -1.80
C GLU A 33 26.13 -4.85 -2.59
N VAL A 34 25.23 -4.13 -3.29
CA VAL A 34 25.58 -2.91 -4.04
C VAL A 34 25.99 -1.77 -3.10
N GLU A 35 27.11 -1.13 -3.41
CA GLU A 35 27.54 0.14 -2.83
C GLU A 35 26.72 1.29 -3.42
N LEU A 36 25.44 1.33 -3.04
CA LEU A 36 24.42 2.25 -3.53
C LEU A 36 24.79 3.72 -3.38
N ALA A 37 25.60 4.05 -2.37
CA ALA A 37 26.08 5.40 -2.15
C ALA A 37 26.87 5.92 -3.37
N ASP A 38 27.76 5.11 -3.94
CA ASP A 38 28.61 5.51 -5.06
C ASP A 38 27.81 5.66 -6.35
N VAL A 39 26.82 4.79 -6.54
CA VAL A 39 25.89 4.86 -7.67
C VAL A 39 25.02 6.12 -7.60
N VAL A 40 24.50 6.44 -6.41
CA VAL A 40 23.69 7.65 -6.21
C VAL A 40 24.52 8.92 -6.39
N VAL A 41 25.73 8.98 -5.80
CA VAL A 41 26.63 10.14 -5.98
C VAL A 41 26.95 10.35 -7.45
N SER A 42 27.30 9.27 -8.17
CA SER A 42 27.59 9.34 -9.60
C SER A 42 26.39 9.83 -10.42
N TYR A 43 25.17 9.42 -10.07
CA TYR A 43 23.96 9.88 -10.74
C TYR A 43 23.63 11.35 -10.44
N LEU A 44 23.82 11.79 -9.20
CA LEU A 44 23.65 13.20 -8.82
C LEU A 44 24.66 14.10 -9.55
N ASP A 45 25.91 13.65 -9.71
CA ASP A 45 26.93 14.37 -10.49
C ASP A 45 26.51 14.53 -11.96
N VAL A 46 25.90 13.50 -12.56
CA VAL A 46 25.35 13.57 -13.93
C VAL A 46 24.20 14.58 -14.02
N LEU A 47 23.30 14.61 -13.04
CA LEU A 47 22.19 15.58 -12.99
C LEU A 47 22.68 17.01 -12.77
N GLU A 48 23.69 17.20 -11.91
CA GLU A 48 24.29 18.50 -11.67
C GLU A 48 24.99 19.02 -12.95
N ALA A 49 25.71 18.16 -13.66
CA ALA A 49 26.36 18.51 -14.93
C ALA A 49 25.36 18.95 -16.01
N ARG A 50 24.11 18.47 -15.96
CA ARG A 50 23.02 18.84 -16.86
C ARG A 50 22.22 20.07 -16.41
N GLY A 51 22.41 20.51 -15.18
CA GLY A 51 21.57 21.54 -14.56
C GLY A 51 20.14 21.07 -14.30
N GLU A 52 19.94 19.76 -14.19
CA GLU A 52 18.65 19.10 -13.93
C GLU A 52 18.50 18.72 -12.45
N LEU A 53 19.54 18.93 -11.64
CA LEU A 53 19.48 18.74 -10.19
C LEU A 53 18.57 19.80 -9.55
N ASP A 54 17.43 19.36 -9.04
CA ASP A 54 16.56 20.16 -8.19
C ASP A 54 16.33 19.50 -6.82
N LEU A 55 15.66 20.23 -5.92
CA LEU A 55 15.39 19.76 -4.56
C LEU A 55 14.42 18.57 -4.54
N GLU A 56 13.51 18.49 -5.52
CA GLU A 56 12.52 17.43 -5.60
C GLU A 56 13.21 16.11 -5.94
N VAL A 57 14.05 16.09 -6.98
CA VAL A 57 14.87 14.95 -7.38
C VAL A 57 15.79 14.51 -6.23
N ALA A 58 16.47 15.44 -5.56
CA ALA A 58 17.33 15.11 -4.42
C ALA A 58 16.56 14.47 -3.26
N THR A 59 15.32 14.93 -3.01
CA THR A 59 14.49 14.38 -1.93
C THR A 59 14.02 12.96 -2.24
N GLU A 60 13.75 12.63 -3.51
CA GLU A 60 13.41 11.26 -3.91
C GLU A 60 14.56 10.27 -3.59
N PHE A 61 15.82 10.67 -3.80
CA PHE A 61 16.99 9.86 -3.43
C PHE A 61 17.13 9.66 -1.93
N LEU A 62 16.87 10.70 -1.12
CA LEU A 62 16.97 10.61 0.34
C LEU A 62 15.99 9.60 0.94
N VAL A 63 14.74 9.58 0.46
CA VAL A 63 13.73 8.61 0.91
C VAL A 63 14.18 7.18 0.60
N LEU A 64 14.72 6.97 -0.59
CA LEU A 64 15.21 5.67 -1.02
C LEU A 64 16.42 5.20 -0.22
N ILE A 65 17.41 6.08 -0.01
CA ILE A 65 18.60 5.78 0.80
C ILE A 65 18.18 5.41 2.22
N ALA A 66 17.25 6.15 2.82
CA ALA A 66 16.77 5.87 4.17
C ALA A 66 16.14 4.47 4.27
N ALA A 67 15.30 4.09 3.30
CA ALA A 67 14.67 2.76 3.26
C ALA A 67 15.69 1.63 3.12
N LEU A 68 16.71 1.81 2.27
CA LEU A 68 17.77 0.81 2.07
C LEU A 68 18.70 0.70 3.27
N LEU A 69 19.01 1.82 3.92
CA LEU A 69 19.84 1.84 5.12
C LEU A 69 19.13 1.18 6.29
N GLU A 70 17.81 1.38 6.42
CA GLU A 70 16.97 0.62 7.35
C GLU A 70 17.04 -0.88 7.06
N LEU A 71 16.83 -1.29 5.80
CA LEU A 71 16.87 -2.69 5.38
C LEU A 71 18.23 -3.34 5.70
N LYS A 72 19.34 -2.66 5.37
CA LYS A 72 20.69 -3.13 5.66
C LYS A 72 20.98 -3.21 7.16
N SER A 73 20.48 -2.27 7.94
CA SER A 73 20.57 -2.33 9.40
C SER A 73 19.82 -3.54 9.97
N ARG A 74 18.62 -3.85 9.46
CA ARG A 74 17.82 -5.02 9.86
C ARG A 74 18.52 -6.34 9.56
N LEU A 75 19.29 -6.41 8.46
CA LEU A 75 20.07 -7.60 8.09
C LEU A 75 21.29 -7.84 8.99
N MET A 76 21.93 -6.77 9.45
CA MET A 76 23.19 -6.84 10.19
C MET A 76 23.00 -7.07 11.70
N LEU A 77 21.82 -6.74 12.24
CA LEU A 77 21.55 -6.81 13.68
C LEU A 77 20.76 -8.08 14.05
N PRO A 78 21.14 -8.80 15.12
CA PRO A 78 20.34 -9.91 15.66
C PRO A 78 18.99 -9.38 16.15
N ARG A 79 17.88 -9.96 15.68
CA ARG A 79 16.52 -9.63 16.15
C ARG A 79 16.18 -10.42 17.41
N ALA A 80 15.46 -9.78 18.34
CA ALA A 80 14.81 -10.49 19.44
C ALA A 80 13.61 -11.28 18.89
N GLU A 81 13.31 -12.45 19.47
CA GLU A 81 12.22 -13.32 19.00
C GLU A 81 10.84 -12.64 19.01
N GLU A 82 10.66 -11.60 19.85
CA GLU A 82 9.43 -10.81 19.94
C GLU A 82 9.19 -9.89 18.72
N ASP A 83 10.24 -9.52 17.97
CA ASP A 83 10.14 -8.62 16.81
C ASP A 83 9.82 -9.36 15.49
N LEU A 84 9.87 -10.70 15.48
CA LEU A 84 9.69 -11.53 14.26
C LEU A 84 8.25 -11.56 13.71
N LEU A 85 7.27 -11.05 14.47
CA LEU A 85 5.84 -11.22 14.18
C LEU A 85 5.20 -10.02 13.49
N ASP A 86 5.77 -8.83 13.71
CA ASP A 86 5.26 -7.56 13.17
C ASP A 86 6.13 -7.01 12.04
N ASP A 87 7.40 -7.44 11.99
CA ASP A 87 8.37 -7.01 11.00
C ASP A 87 8.63 -8.10 9.98
N LEU A 88 8.51 -7.75 8.70
CA LEU A 88 8.96 -8.57 7.58
C LEU A 88 10.36 -9.11 7.86
N GLU A 89 10.59 -10.39 7.55
CA GLU A 89 11.95 -10.89 7.49
C GLU A 89 12.76 -10.02 6.52
N PRO A 90 14.07 -9.85 6.71
CA PRO A 90 14.81 -8.89 5.89
C PRO A 90 14.75 -9.21 4.39
N GLY A 91 14.62 -10.49 4.01
CA GLY A 91 14.33 -10.89 2.63
C GLY A 91 12.95 -10.46 2.15
N GLU A 92 11.90 -10.68 2.95
CA GLU A 92 10.53 -10.25 2.64
C GLU A 92 10.41 -8.71 2.56
N ALA A 93 11.14 -7.98 3.39
CA ALA A 93 11.21 -6.51 3.34
C ALA A 93 11.87 -6.02 2.04
N ALA A 94 12.89 -6.73 1.55
CA ALA A 94 13.50 -6.45 0.25
C ALA A 94 12.52 -6.72 -0.90
N GLU A 95 11.79 -7.84 -0.85
CA GLU A 95 10.75 -8.17 -1.85
C GLU A 95 9.62 -7.14 -1.86
N GLU A 96 9.17 -6.69 -0.67
CA GLU A 96 8.16 -5.64 -0.57
C GLU A 96 8.67 -4.30 -1.13
N LEU A 97 9.93 -3.95 -0.86
CA LEU A 97 10.54 -2.75 -1.43
C LEU A 97 10.51 -2.83 -2.97
N VAL A 98 10.99 -3.93 -3.55
CA VAL A 98 10.96 -4.14 -5.01
C VAL A 98 9.54 -4.07 -5.56
N ALA A 99 8.56 -4.66 -4.88
CA ALA A 99 7.15 -4.59 -5.28
C ALA A 99 6.62 -3.14 -5.31
N ARG A 100 6.93 -2.34 -4.29
CA ARG A 100 6.57 -0.92 -4.24
C ARG A 100 7.25 -0.12 -5.34
N MET A 101 8.51 -0.43 -5.67
CA MET A 101 9.23 0.21 -6.77
C MET A 101 8.58 -0.10 -8.13
N LEU A 102 8.17 -1.34 -8.37
CA LEU A 102 7.43 -1.74 -9.57
C LEU A 102 6.08 -1.03 -9.69
N GLU A 103 5.36 -0.91 -8.57
CA GLU A 103 4.09 -0.20 -8.52
C GLU A 103 4.25 1.29 -8.81
N ALA A 104 5.24 1.95 -8.19
CA ALA A 104 5.57 3.35 -8.46
C ALA A 104 5.91 3.58 -9.94
N ARG A 105 6.71 2.69 -10.55
CA ARG A 105 7.02 2.74 -11.99
C ARG A 105 5.76 2.67 -12.85
N ARG A 106 4.84 1.75 -12.53
CA ARG A 106 3.57 1.61 -13.26
C ARG A 106 2.75 2.90 -13.22
N TYR A 107 2.68 3.55 -12.06
CA TYR A 107 1.96 4.82 -11.92
C TYR A 107 2.66 5.98 -12.64
N ARG A 108 3.99 6.04 -12.60
CA ARG A 108 4.77 7.04 -13.34
C ARG A 108 4.52 6.91 -14.86
N GLN A 109 4.56 5.71 -15.41
CA GLN A 109 4.22 5.45 -16.81
C GLN A 109 2.78 5.83 -17.17
N ALA A 110 1.82 5.56 -16.27
CA ALA A 110 0.43 5.97 -16.48
C ALA A 110 0.29 7.50 -16.48
N ALA A 111 1.03 8.21 -15.61
CA ALA A 111 1.06 9.66 -15.56
C ALA A 111 1.64 10.25 -16.86
N ASP A 112 2.76 9.71 -17.35
CA ASP A 112 3.37 10.14 -18.62
C ASP A 112 2.43 9.92 -19.81
N TYR A 113 1.75 8.77 -19.85
CA TYR A 113 0.73 8.49 -20.85
C TYR A 113 -0.39 9.54 -20.79
N LEU A 114 -0.96 9.81 -19.60
CA LEU A 114 -2.01 10.83 -19.45
C LEU A 114 -1.54 12.23 -19.83
N GLN A 115 -0.29 12.57 -19.51
CA GLN A 115 0.32 13.85 -19.88
C GLN A 115 0.43 13.99 -21.39
N SER A 116 0.86 12.94 -22.11
CA SER A 116 0.90 12.95 -23.58
C SER A 116 -0.49 13.13 -24.19
N ARG A 117 -1.49 12.41 -23.66
CA ARG A 117 -2.89 12.53 -24.09
C ARG A 117 -3.42 13.94 -23.86
N LEU A 118 -3.12 14.56 -22.73
CA LEU A 118 -3.52 15.94 -22.44
C LEU A 118 -2.84 16.93 -23.41
N ALA A 119 -1.57 16.69 -23.75
CA ALA A 119 -0.85 17.53 -24.71
C ALA A 119 -1.47 17.45 -26.11
N ASP A 120 -1.87 16.27 -26.57
CA ASP A 120 -2.58 16.08 -27.85
C ASP A 120 -3.91 16.84 -27.89
N GLU A 121 -4.61 16.95 -26.76
CA GLU A 121 -5.89 17.66 -26.64
C GLU A 121 -5.75 19.18 -26.55
N ARG A 122 -4.53 19.73 -26.42
CA ARG A 122 -4.31 21.20 -26.31
C ARG A 122 -4.88 21.99 -27.49
N GLY A 123 -5.08 21.38 -28.65
CA GLY A 123 -5.70 22.01 -29.82
C GLY A 123 -7.23 22.00 -29.83
N HIS A 124 -7.89 21.20 -28.99
CA HIS A 124 -9.35 21.07 -28.96
C HIS A 124 -9.97 22.05 -27.95
N HIS A 125 -10.19 23.28 -28.41
CA HIS A 125 -10.90 24.27 -27.61
C HIS A 125 -12.41 24.12 -27.79
N PHE A 126 -13.14 24.02 -26.70
CA PHE A 126 -14.60 24.11 -26.75
C PHE A 126 -15.00 25.52 -27.20
N ARG A 127 -15.86 25.58 -28.23
CA ARG A 127 -16.37 26.84 -28.73
C ARG A 127 -17.55 27.30 -27.87
N LEU A 128 -17.34 28.29 -27.00
CA LEU A 128 -18.39 29.13 -26.40
C LEU A 128 -18.97 30.09 -27.44
N ALA A 129 -19.47 29.59 -28.57
CA ALA A 129 -20.23 30.42 -29.49
C ALA A 129 -21.72 30.23 -29.21
N PRO A 130 -22.49 31.30 -28.98
CA PRO A 130 -23.93 31.17 -29.01
C PRO A 130 -24.32 30.59 -30.38
N PRO A 131 -25.29 29.67 -30.43
CA PRO A 131 -25.73 29.09 -31.70
C PRO A 131 -26.10 30.20 -32.70
N PRO A 132 -25.94 29.98 -34.01
CA PRO A 132 -26.29 30.95 -35.05
C PRO A 132 -27.62 31.66 -34.80
N ALA A 133 -27.75 32.95 -35.13
CA ALA A 133 -28.94 33.75 -34.80
C ALA A 133 -30.26 33.17 -35.31
N PHE A 134 -30.23 32.40 -36.40
CA PHE A 134 -31.40 31.69 -36.93
C PHE A 134 -31.80 30.46 -36.09
N LEU A 135 -30.87 29.86 -35.33
CA LEU A 135 -31.15 28.82 -34.32
C LEU A 135 -31.53 29.43 -32.95
N ARG A 136 -31.28 30.73 -32.73
CA ARG A 136 -31.73 31.48 -31.55
C ARG A 136 -33.19 31.93 -31.64
N ARG A 137 -33.85 31.72 -32.79
CA ARG A 137 -35.29 31.94 -32.94
C ARG A 137 -36.05 30.73 -32.42
N THR A 138 -36.20 30.67 -31.10
CA THR A 138 -37.17 29.79 -30.46
C THR A 138 -38.56 30.28 -30.82
N THR A 139 -39.34 29.48 -31.56
CA THR A 139 -40.80 29.62 -31.57
C THR A 139 -41.33 29.32 -30.16
N LEU A 140 -42.42 29.95 -29.74
CA LEU A 140 -43.02 29.68 -28.42
C LEU A 140 -43.26 28.17 -28.19
N ASP A 141 -43.59 27.42 -29.26
CA ASP A 141 -43.75 25.96 -29.25
C ASP A 141 -42.46 25.18 -28.90
N LEU A 142 -41.28 25.67 -29.27
CA LEU A 142 -40.01 25.05 -28.88
C LEU A 142 -39.64 25.41 -27.44
N SER A 143 -40.05 26.59 -26.95
CA SER A 143 -39.83 26.98 -25.55
C SER A 143 -40.64 26.09 -24.60
N THR A 144 -41.89 25.78 -24.91
CA THR A 144 -42.74 24.91 -24.10
C THR A 144 -42.28 23.45 -24.11
N ALA A 145 -41.58 23.00 -25.17
CA ALA A 145 -40.95 21.68 -25.18
C ALA A 145 -39.74 21.58 -24.22
N VAL A 146 -38.94 22.65 -24.07
CA VAL A 146 -37.78 22.69 -23.15
C VAL A 146 -38.22 22.81 -21.68
N TYR A 147 -39.41 23.37 -21.43
CA TYR A 147 -39.98 23.54 -20.07
C TYR A 147 -40.90 22.40 -19.63
N ARG A 148 -40.85 21.21 -20.24
CA ARG A 148 -41.60 20.05 -19.72
C ARG A 148 -40.91 19.54 -18.44
N PRO A 149 -41.56 19.63 -17.26
CA PRO A 149 -40.92 19.21 -16.00
C PRO A 149 -40.48 17.74 -16.02
N ALA A 150 -41.17 16.89 -16.78
CA ALA A 150 -40.81 15.49 -16.97
C ALA A 150 -39.47 15.30 -17.73
N GLN A 151 -39.20 16.08 -18.78
CA GLN A 151 -37.93 16.00 -19.52
C GLN A 151 -36.77 16.55 -18.70
N LEU A 152 -36.98 17.66 -17.97
CA LEU A 152 -36.00 18.19 -17.04
C LEU A 152 -35.71 17.19 -15.90
N GLY A 153 -36.76 16.58 -15.34
CA GLY A 153 -36.65 15.54 -14.32
C GLY A 153 -35.93 14.28 -14.83
N GLN A 154 -36.11 13.92 -16.10
CA GLN A 154 -35.38 12.79 -16.71
C GLN A 154 -33.90 13.12 -16.92
N ALA A 155 -33.57 14.32 -17.39
CA ALA A 155 -32.18 14.76 -17.61
C ALA A 155 -31.42 14.93 -16.28
N ILE A 156 -32.01 15.61 -15.30
CA ILE A 156 -31.43 15.76 -13.95
C ILE A 156 -31.44 14.41 -13.22
N GLY A 157 -32.49 13.62 -13.39
CA GLY A 157 -32.61 12.30 -12.76
C GLY A 157 -31.49 11.34 -13.18
N GLN A 158 -30.90 11.50 -14.37
CA GLN A 158 -29.70 10.74 -14.75
C GLN A 158 -28.45 11.17 -13.96
N LEU A 159 -28.33 12.46 -13.64
CA LEU A 159 -27.24 13.00 -12.80
C LEU A 159 -27.41 12.66 -11.31
N LEU A 160 -28.63 12.36 -10.87
CA LEU A 160 -28.96 11.94 -9.51
C LEU A 160 -28.90 10.42 -9.31
N ARG A 161 -28.62 9.63 -10.35
CA ARG A 161 -28.39 8.19 -10.20
C ARG A 161 -27.02 8.00 -9.56
N THR A 162 -26.99 7.28 -8.45
CA THR A 162 -25.72 6.78 -7.90
C THR A 162 -25.01 5.99 -9.00
N PRO A 163 -23.80 6.39 -9.41
CA PRO A 163 -23.04 5.64 -10.39
C PRO A 163 -22.84 4.20 -9.90
N PRO A 164 -22.78 3.21 -10.80
CA PRO A 164 -22.49 1.85 -10.39
C PRO A 164 -21.19 1.82 -9.60
N PRO A 165 -21.10 1.01 -8.52
CA PRO A 165 -19.88 0.90 -7.75
C PRO A 165 -18.74 0.51 -8.70
N LEU A 166 -17.62 1.22 -8.60
CA LEU A 166 -16.44 0.91 -9.38
C LEU A 166 -15.96 -0.49 -9.02
N ASP A 167 -15.66 -1.29 -10.04
CA ASP A 167 -15.07 -2.60 -9.83
C ASP A 167 -13.61 -2.44 -9.42
N LEU A 168 -13.35 -2.38 -8.11
CA LEU A 168 -12.01 -2.22 -7.56
C LEU A 168 -11.24 -3.54 -7.45
N ARG A 169 -11.72 -4.67 -8.00
CA ARG A 169 -11.02 -5.96 -7.90
C ARG A 169 -9.63 -5.97 -8.56
N HIS A 170 -9.38 -5.02 -9.46
CA HIS A 170 -8.09 -4.83 -10.13
C HIS A 170 -7.13 -3.93 -9.35
N VAL A 171 -7.64 -3.21 -8.33
CA VAL A 171 -6.83 -2.51 -7.34
C VAL A 171 -6.52 -3.55 -6.27
N GLY A 172 -5.23 -3.74 -5.94
CA GLY A 172 -4.83 -4.74 -4.95
C GLY A 172 -5.68 -4.57 -3.69
N ALA A 173 -6.41 -5.61 -3.29
CA ALA A 173 -7.18 -5.57 -2.06
C ALA A 173 -6.22 -5.22 -0.91
N PRO A 174 -6.58 -4.31 0.01
CA PRO A 174 -5.71 -3.97 1.13
C PRO A 174 -5.31 -5.26 1.86
N ARG A 175 -4.00 -5.49 1.95
CA ARG A 175 -3.44 -6.66 2.64
C ARG A 175 -3.84 -6.55 4.11
N VAL A 176 -4.70 -7.46 4.58
CA VAL A 176 -5.04 -7.55 6.00
C VAL A 176 -3.80 -8.08 6.71
N ASN A 177 -3.19 -7.26 7.56
CA ASN A 177 -1.97 -7.64 8.28
C ASN A 177 -2.32 -8.55 9.48
N VAL A 178 -1.57 -9.64 9.67
CA VAL A 178 -1.67 -10.53 10.84
C VAL A 178 -1.48 -9.74 12.14
N SER A 179 -0.54 -8.79 12.17
CA SER A 179 -0.27 -7.92 13.32
C SER A 179 -1.46 -7.08 13.76
N GLU A 180 -2.20 -6.52 12.80
CA GLU A 180 -3.42 -5.77 13.09
C GLU A 180 -4.48 -6.68 13.70
N ARG A 181 -4.57 -7.92 13.23
CA ARG A 181 -5.49 -8.93 13.78
C ARG A 181 -5.05 -9.42 15.15
N LEU A 182 -3.77 -9.61 15.40
CA LEU A 182 -3.23 -9.90 16.73
C LEU A 182 -3.56 -8.78 17.72
N ARG A 183 -3.33 -7.51 17.35
CA ARG A 183 -3.67 -6.35 18.18
C ARG A 183 -5.16 -6.29 18.49
N HIS A 184 -5.99 -6.49 17.46
CA HIS A 184 -7.44 -6.51 17.61
C HIS A 184 -7.90 -7.64 18.56
N LEU A 185 -7.37 -8.85 18.39
CA LEU A 185 -7.68 -9.98 19.26
C LEU A 185 -7.20 -9.74 20.70
N ARG A 186 -6.00 -9.19 20.92
CA ARG A 186 -5.51 -8.82 22.26
C ARG A 186 -6.41 -7.79 22.94
N GLU A 187 -6.86 -6.77 22.22
CA GLU A 187 -7.80 -5.77 22.75
C GLU A 187 -9.16 -6.38 23.13
N LEU A 188 -9.65 -7.31 22.34
CA LEU A 188 -10.87 -8.05 22.64
C LEU A 188 -10.68 -8.95 23.86
N LEU A 189 -9.56 -9.68 23.95
CA LEU A 189 -9.27 -10.59 25.06
C LEU A 189 -9.01 -9.89 26.40
N ARG A 190 -8.63 -8.61 26.38
CA ARG A 190 -8.63 -7.78 27.60
C ARG A 190 -10.01 -7.66 28.26
N ARG A 191 -11.09 -7.86 27.50
CA ARG A 191 -12.48 -7.82 28.00
C ARG A 191 -12.95 -9.17 28.54
N GLY A 192 -12.16 -10.23 28.39
CA GLY A 192 -12.48 -11.58 28.85
C GLY A 192 -12.66 -12.58 27.69
N VAL A 193 -13.67 -13.44 27.81
CA VAL A 193 -13.99 -14.46 26.81
C VAL A 193 -14.65 -13.81 25.60
N VAL A 194 -14.18 -14.17 24.40
CA VAL A 194 -14.64 -13.58 23.12
C VAL A 194 -14.98 -14.70 22.15
N SER A 195 -16.08 -14.54 21.41
CA SER A 195 -16.41 -15.45 20.31
C SER A 195 -15.61 -15.11 19.05
N PHE A 196 -15.05 -16.11 18.38
CA PHE A 196 -14.37 -15.92 17.09
C PHE A 196 -15.32 -15.30 16.05
N ASP A 197 -16.59 -15.71 16.01
CA ASP A 197 -17.59 -15.17 15.07
C ASP A 197 -17.84 -13.68 15.29
N GLU A 198 -17.76 -13.22 16.54
CA GLU A 198 -17.85 -11.79 16.87
C GLU A 198 -16.59 -11.03 16.44
N ALA A 199 -15.41 -11.63 16.61
CA ALA A 199 -14.13 -11.05 16.20
C ALA A 199 -13.99 -10.90 14.68
N VAL A 200 -14.74 -11.68 13.89
CA VAL A 200 -14.75 -11.61 12.41
C VAL A 200 -16.09 -11.12 11.83
N ALA A 201 -16.96 -10.53 12.65
CA ALA A 201 -18.26 -10.07 12.19
C ALA A 201 -18.14 -9.02 11.07
N GLY A 202 -18.75 -9.29 9.92
CA GLY A 202 -18.71 -8.41 8.75
C GLY A 202 -17.39 -8.42 7.96
N ALA A 203 -16.47 -9.33 8.30
CA ALA A 203 -15.20 -9.50 7.61
C ALA A 203 -15.35 -10.24 6.27
N ASP A 204 -14.44 -9.98 5.33
CA ASP A 204 -14.31 -10.76 4.10
C ASP A 204 -13.56 -12.09 4.35
N ARG A 205 -13.58 -12.99 3.37
CA ARG A 205 -13.01 -14.34 3.52
C ARG A 205 -11.50 -14.32 3.81
N MET A 206 -10.75 -13.36 3.25
CA MET A 206 -9.32 -13.24 3.52
C MET A 206 -9.09 -12.84 4.98
N THR A 207 -9.81 -11.82 5.45
CA THR A 207 -9.75 -11.40 6.86
C THR A 207 -10.04 -12.54 7.82
N VAL A 208 -11.06 -13.36 7.55
CA VAL A 208 -11.41 -14.50 8.40
C VAL A 208 -10.24 -15.49 8.49
N ALA A 209 -9.60 -15.80 7.36
CA ALA A 209 -8.44 -16.69 7.32
C ALA A 209 -7.24 -16.10 8.10
N VAL A 210 -6.92 -14.82 7.90
CA VAL A 210 -5.83 -14.13 8.61
C VAL A 210 -6.09 -14.07 10.12
N THR A 211 -7.34 -13.85 10.53
CA THR A 211 -7.72 -13.83 11.96
C THR A 211 -7.58 -15.20 12.60
N LEU A 212 -7.83 -16.29 11.85
CA LEU A 212 -7.57 -17.65 12.32
C LEU A 212 -6.08 -17.89 12.53
N PHE A 213 -5.22 -17.45 11.60
CA PHE A 213 -3.77 -17.52 11.79
C PHE A 213 -3.31 -16.72 13.02
N ALA A 214 -3.83 -15.51 13.21
CA ALA A 214 -3.56 -14.71 14.40
C ALA A 214 -3.96 -15.44 15.70
N LEU A 215 -5.11 -16.14 15.71
CA LEU A 215 -5.53 -16.96 16.84
C LEU A 215 -4.55 -18.11 17.14
N LEU A 216 -4.12 -18.84 16.10
CA LEU A 216 -3.14 -19.93 16.24
C LEU A 216 -1.80 -19.42 16.81
N GLU A 217 -1.40 -18.22 16.40
CA GLU A 217 -0.18 -17.59 16.88
C GLU A 217 -0.28 -17.17 18.35
N LEU A 218 -1.42 -16.60 18.79
CA LEU A 218 -1.66 -16.29 20.21
C LEU A 218 -1.58 -17.54 21.10
N TYR A 219 -2.00 -18.70 20.60
CA TYR A 219 -1.87 -19.96 21.34
C TYR A 219 -0.45 -20.50 21.36
N LYS A 220 0.26 -20.39 20.24
CA LYS A 220 1.68 -20.77 20.17
C LYS A 220 2.52 -19.95 21.17
N GLN A 221 2.17 -18.68 21.38
CA GLN A 221 2.79 -17.77 22.35
C GLN A 221 2.29 -17.97 23.79
N GLY A 222 1.26 -18.80 23.99
CA GLY A 222 0.65 -19.01 25.30
C GLY A 222 -0.11 -17.79 25.83
N GLU A 223 -0.53 -16.86 24.98
CA GLU A 223 -1.33 -15.68 25.34
C GLU A 223 -2.84 -15.97 25.38
N ALA A 224 -3.30 -16.93 24.56
CA ALA A 224 -4.71 -17.30 24.45
C ALA A 224 -4.90 -18.82 24.33
N THR A 225 -6.06 -19.30 24.73
CA THR A 225 -6.55 -20.64 24.45
C THR A 225 -7.94 -20.56 23.83
N TRP A 226 -8.35 -21.62 23.13
CA TRP A 226 -9.69 -21.70 22.55
C TRP A 226 -10.37 -23.03 22.90
N ALA A 227 -11.69 -23.03 22.82
CA ALA A 227 -12.52 -24.22 22.96
C ALA A 227 -13.58 -24.25 21.85
N GLN A 228 -13.79 -25.44 21.28
CA GLN A 228 -14.85 -25.72 20.32
C GLN A 228 -15.47 -27.06 20.69
N GLU A 229 -16.73 -27.06 21.16
CA GLU A 229 -17.40 -28.26 21.65
C GLU A 229 -17.87 -29.19 20.53
N ILE A 230 -18.26 -28.61 19.38
CA ILE A 230 -18.83 -29.33 18.24
C ILE A 230 -18.09 -28.88 16.98
N ALA A 231 -17.79 -29.82 16.08
CA ALA A 231 -17.19 -29.50 14.79
C ALA A 231 -18.02 -28.44 14.05
N PHE A 232 -17.36 -27.37 13.57
CA PHE A 232 -18.00 -26.20 12.95
C PHE A 232 -18.97 -25.42 13.86
N GLY A 233 -18.92 -25.65 15.18
CA GLY A 233 -19.60 -24.85 16.18
C GLY A 233 -18.80 -23.59 16.55
N PRO A 234 -19.36 -22.74 17.44
CA PRO A 234 -18.72 -21.50 17.86
C PRO A 234 -17.38 -21.78 18.55
N ILE A 235 -16.39 -20.93 18.26
CA ILE A 235 -15.06 -20.99 18.86
C ILE A 235 -14.99 -19.92 19.95
N ALA A 236 -14.91 -20.35 21.20
CA ALA A 236 -14.71 -19.46 22.34
C ALA A 236 -13.21 -19.26 22.57
N ILE A 237 -12.75 -18.01 22.55
CA ILE A 237 -11.35 -17.63 22.79
C ILE A 237 -11.27 -17.04 24.19
N THR A 238 -10.34 -17.53 25.00
CA THR A 238 -10.09 -17.03 26.35
C THR A 238 -8.62 -16.66 26.52
N PRO A 239 -8.29 -15.60 27.28
CA PRO A 239 -6.90 -15.32 27.63
C PRO A 239 -6.31 -16.51 28.38
N ALA A 240 -5.06 -16.88 28.06
CA ALA A 240 -4.36 -17.90 28.82
C ALA A 240 -4.11 -17.35 30.23
N ALA A 241 -4.43 -18.15 31.24
CA ALA A 241 -4.01 -17.82 32.60
C ALA A 241 -2.48 -17.83 32.62
N ILE A 242 -1.86 -16.74 33.07
CA ILE A 242 -0.43 -16.71 33.37
C ILE A 242 -0.13 -17.96 34.22
N PRO A 243 0.73 -18.88 33.78
CA PRO A 243 1.05 -20.04 34.59
C PRO A 243 1.62 -19.54 35.93
N ALA A 244 1.00 -19.95 37.04
CA ALA A 244 1.37 -19.60 38.40
C ALA A 244 2.71 -20.24 38.85
N ALA A 245 3.73 -20.23 37.99
CA ALA A 245 5.01 -20.89 38.19
C ALA A 245 6.15 -19.93 38.61
N GLU A 246 5.92 -18.61 38.73
CA GLU A 246 6.93 -17.66 39.25
C GLU A 246 6.51 -16.89 40.51
N LEU A 247 5.44 -17.30 41.19
CA LEU A 247 5.21 -16.89 42.59
C LEU A 247 5.93 -17.85 43.54
N ARG A 248 7.27 -17.91 43.42
CA ARG A 248 8.10 -18.36 44.53
C ARG A 248 8.08 -17.28 45.60
N VAL A 249 7.17 -17.47 46.54
CA VAL A 249 7.28 -17.17 47.97
C VAL A 249 8.61 -16.48 48.33
N VAL A 250 8.64 -15.15 48.28
CA VAL A 250 9.48 -14.39 49.21
C VAL A 250 8.70 -14.36 50.51
N GLY A 251 8.81 -15.46 51.24
CA GLY A 251 8.40 -15.55 52.63
C GLY A 251 9.43 -14.81 53.47
N GLU A 252 8.91 -13.95 54.35
CA GLU A 252 9.58 -13.35 55.50
C GLU A 252 10.47 -14.37 56.25
N ALA A 253 11.67 -13.93 56.65
CA ALA A 253 12.17 -13.98 58.04
C ALA A 253 13.69 -13.73 58.09
N ALA A 254 14.07 -12.48 58.39
CA ALA A 254 15.10 -12.10 59.37
C ALA A 254 15.18 -10.56 59.44
#